data_AF-F4PHA2-F1
#
_entry.id   AF-F4PHA2-F1
#
_cell.length_a   1.000
_cell.length_b   1.000
_cell.length_c   1.000
_cell.angle_alpha   90.00
_cell.angle_beta   90.00
_cell.angle_gamma   90.00
#
_symmetry.space_group_name_H-M   'P 1'
#
loop_
_entity.id
_entity.type
_entity.pdbx_description
1 polymer ?
#
loop_
_entity_poly.entity_id
_entity_poly.type
_entity_poly.pdbx_seq_one_letter_code
_entity_poly.pdbx_strand_id
1 'polypeptide(L)'
;MNTSLESNKKRKRNNNNKNKNKSKKNNEQTTATTTSSSSSEPKIIEYDINGTEICFLFRKFGKCRYGDKCNRSHLINTTDNAIAVTTSTTTTTTNNGGVEKKNNMVQKLISLFTFNQYRIDDKLVQQTFEPIEKKMVENNIMMISRSRRLIVGNNGNNNNIPKSLLKDMKRHHYTIRTKIESALAKPPILYERVILNRRQTINFSRMRPLVYLLLKPLLKLDVADEWLQSIGNSLIAMLQTDLFKPISIERRLIRWGIIHMRARKLVVFLWNIMIQSSQSKTRISSLVLKCEREVRNGDVQSIDYARALNYCKFYSKFSQQQPTRKIQPINDNNNNNNNNNSDNNNTIEWINDKVSIPLSMLLEIESKVEQQQQVQQQSNSNSNSNNNNQKQHNNNNDIHFKRRQMKLQQLEMLSELMKNKE
;
A
#
# COMPACT_ATOMS: atom_id res chain seq x y z
N MET A 1 65.06 -31.70 26.25
CA MET A 1 64.84 -30.55 27.15
C MET A 1 63.34 -30.30 27.26
N ASN A 2 62.84 -30.49 28.49
CA ASN A 2 61.59 -30.04 29.12
C ASN A 2 60.21 -30.36 28.52
N THR A 3 59.61 -31.36 29.16
CA THR A 3 58.21 -31.63 29.52
C THR A 3 57.44 -30.46 30.17
N SER A 4 56.10 -30.44 30.01
CA SER A 4 55.06 -30.29 31.06
C SER A 4 53.75 -29.77 30.43
N LEU A 5 52.65 -30.54 30.32
CA LEU A 5 51.63 -30.91 31.34
C LEU A 5 50.85 -29.74 31.96
N GLU A 6 49.51 -29.90 31.85
CA GLU A 6 48.43 -29.50 32.78
C GLU A 6 48.11 -28.00 32.96
N SER A 7 46.85 -27.54 33.09
CA SER A 7 45.72 -28.16 33.80
C SER A 7 44.36 -27.48 33.47
N ASN A 8 43.33 -28.31 33.60
CA ASN A 8 41.90 -27.99 33.61
C ASN A 8 41.48 -27.04 34.74
N LYS A 9 40.49 -26.15 34.48
CA LYS A 9 39.66 -25.55 35.54
C LYS A 9 38.17 -25.55 35.16
N LYS A 10 37.51 -26.66 35.52
CA LYS A 10 36.04 -26.81 35.59
C LYS A 10 35.49 -25.93 36.70
N ARG A 11 34.64 -24.94 36.37
CA ARG A 11 33.78 -24.25 37.36
C ARG A 11 32.42 -24.97 37.42
N LYS A 12 32.22 -25.75 38.50
CA LYS A 12 30.90 -26.25 38.93
C LYS A 12 30.11 -25.08 39.54
N ARG A 13 28.94 -24.75 38.98
CA ARG A 13 27.93 -23.93 39.65
C ARG A 13 26.93 -24.85 40.34
N ASN A 14 26.98 -24.84 41.67
CA ASN A 14 25.95 -25.38 42.56
C ASN A 14 24.73 -24.47 42.48
N ASN A 15 23.54 -25.01 42.23
CA ASN A 15 22.27 -24.33 42.48
C ASN A 15 21.33 -25.33 43.15
N ASN A 16 21.40 -25.35 44.48
CA ASN A 16 20.38 -25.94 45.35
C ASN A 16 19.42 -24.81 45.73
N ASN A 17 18.16 -24.88 45.31
CA ASN A 17 17.08 -24.40 46.15
C ASN A 17 15.81 -25.21 45.89
N LYS A 18 15.45 -25.97 46.92
CA LYS A 18 14.30 -26.87 47.01
C LYS A 18 13.32 -26.24 48.00
N ASN A 19 12.04 -26.59 47.82
CA ASN A 19 10.93 -26.48 48.78
C ASN A 19 10.36 -25.09 48.99
N LYS A 20 9.08 -24.92 49.31
CA LYS A 20 7.83 -25.72 49.33
C LYS A 20 6.86 -24.63 49.79
N ASN A 21 5.68 -24.51 49.22
CA ASN A 21 4.53 -24.12 50.03
C ASN A 21 3.25 -24.72 49.46
N LYS A 22 2.45 -25.16 50.42
CA LYS A 22 1.35 -26.10 50.37
C LYS A 22 0.14 -25.36 50.93
N SER A 23 -1.06 -25.73 50.49
CA SER A 23 -2.38 -25.41 51.11
C SER A 23 -2.91 -24.01 50.74
N LYS A 24 -4.22 -23.76 50.51
CA LYS A 24 -5.43 -24.31 51.14
C LYS A 24 -6.65 -24.30 50.19
N LYS A 25 -7.55 -25.27 50.44
CA LYS A 25 -8.98 -25.31 50.09
C LYS A 25 -9.74 -24.20 50.85
N ASN A 26 -10.88 -23.76 50.27
CA ASN A 26 -12.18 -23.36 50.84
C ASN A 26 -12.99 -22.85 49.62
N ASN A 27 -14.10 -23.43 49.14
CA ASN A 27 -15.40 -23.80 49.70
C ASN A 27 -16.19 -22.64 50.33
N GLU A 28 -17.51 -22.65 50.06
CA GLU A 28 -18.58 -21.69 50.45
C GLU A 28 -18.73 -20.44 49.56
N GLN A 29 -19.93 -19.91 49.28
CA GLN A 29 -21.31 -20.36 49.43
C GLN A 29 -22.18 -19.34 48.67
N THR A 30 -23.30 -19.81 48.14
CA THR A 30 -24.42 -19.08 47.58
C THR A 30 -24.92 -17.93 48.46
N THR A 31 -25.05 -16.74 47.88
CA THR A 31 -25.99 -15.72 48.35
C THR A 31 -26.71 -15.08 47.15
N ALA A 32 -28.03 -15.19 47.17
CA ALA A 32 -28.95 -14.54 46.26
C ALA A 32 -28.88 -13.01 46.47
N THR A 33 -28.69 -12.26 45.38
CA THR A 33 -28.74 -10.80 45.40
C THR A 33 -30.01 -10.32 44.70
N THR A 34 -30.82 -9.72 45.54
CA THR A 34 -32.07 -8.99 45.36
C THR A 34 -32.02 -8.00 44.18
N THR A 35 -33.05 -8.10 43.36
CA THR A 35 -33.41 -7.23 42.24
C THR A 35 -33.71 -5.82 42.73
N SER A 36 -32.76 -4.90 42.54
CA SER A 36 -32.99 -3.45 42.67
C SER A 36 -33.47 -2.89 41.34
N SER A 37 -34.70 -2.36 41.35
CA SER A 37 -35.35 -1.62 40.27
C SER A 37 -34.60 -0.31 39.98
N SER A 38 -33.73 -0.32 38.97
CA SER A 38 -33.06 0.87 38.45
C SER A 38 -33.76 1.38 37.19
N SER A 39 -34.04 2.68 37.21
CA SER A 39 -34.56 3.51 36.11
C SER A 39 -34.09 3.08 34.73
N SER A 40 -35.05 2.78 33.85
CA SER A 40 -34.81 2.27 32.50
C SER A 40 -34.30 3.35 31.56
N GLU A 41 -32.98 3.51 31.49
CA GLU A 41 -32.38 4.08 30.28
C GLU A 41 -32.71 3.17 29.07
N PRO A 42 -33.06 3.75 27.91
CA PRO A 42 -33.40 2.98 26.73
C PRO A 42 -32.19 2.13 26.31
N LYS A 43 -32.36 0.81 26.34
CA LYS A 43 -31.32 -0.14 25.92
C LYS A 43 -31.04 0.07 24.43
N ILE A 44 -29.85 0.56 24.11
CA ILE A 44 -29.36 0.67 22.73
C ILE A 44 -29.25 -0.74 22.15
N ILE A 45 -30.10 -1.06 21.17
CA ILE A 45 -30.06 -2.32 20.43
C ILE A 45 -29.10 -2.13 19.27
N GLU A 46 -28.01 -2.89 19.24
CA GLU A 46 -27.06 -2.88 18.14
C GLU A 46 -27.43 -3.92 17.08
N TYR A 47 -27.29 -3.52 15.82
CA TYR A 47 -27.59 -4.33 14.64
C TYR A 47 -26.29 -4.62 13.86
N ASP A 48 -26.24 -5.77 13.20
CA ASP A 48 -25.15 -6.12 12.30
C ASP A 48 -25.24 -5.40 10.94
N ILE A 49 -24.27 -5.64 10.04
CA ILE A 49 -24.26 -5.06 8.67
C ILE A 49 -25.48 -5.45 7.82
N ASN A 50 -26.22 -6.50 8.21
CA ASN A 50 -27.41 -6.97 7.52
C ASN A 50 -28.69 -6.47 8.21
N GLY A 51 -28.59 -5.62 9.24
CA GLY A 51 -29.74 -5.10 9.99
C GLY A 51 -30.36 -6.11 10.96
N THR A 52 -29.66 -7.20 11.31
CA THR A 52 -30.13 -8.20 12.28
C THR A 52 -29.58 -7.89 13.68
N GLU A 53 -30.40 -8.01 14.73
CA GLU A 53 -29.96 -7.78 16.12
C GLU A 53 -28.77 -8.67 16.48
N ILE A 54 -27.74 -8.08 17.09
CA ILE A 54 -26.58 -8.83 17.56
C ILE A 54 -26.95 -9.68 18.79
N CYS A 55 -26.52 -10.94 18.81
CA CYS A 55 -26.76 -11.82 19.95
C CYS A 55 -25.97 -11.36 21.18
N PHE A 56 -26.68 -10.83 22.18
CA PHE A 56 -26.07 -10.32 23.42
C PHE A 56 -25.21 -11.37 24.15
N LEU A 57 -25.63 -12.63 24.17
CA LEU A 57 -24.86 -13.74 24.76
C LEU A 57 -23.55 -13.97 24.00
N PHE A 58 -23.61 -14.01 22.67
CA PHE A 58 -22.42 -14.21 21.84
C PHE A 58 -21.45 -13.03 21.97
N ARG A 59 -21.96 -11.79 21.97
CA ARG A 59 -21.13 -10.60 22.15
C ARG A 59 -20.44 -10.58 23.51
N LYS A 60 -21.17 -10.88 24.59
CA LYS A 60 -20.63 -10.81 25.96
C LYS A 60 -19.66 -11.95 26.27
N PHE A 61 -19.91 -13.16 25.76
CA PHE A 61 -19.19 -14.36 26.16
C PHE A 61 -18.40 -15.04 25.03
N GLY A 62 -18.49 -14.57 23.79
CA GLY A 62 -17.93 -15.21 22.60
C GLY A 62 -18.58 -16.56 22.24
N LYS A 63 -19.61 -16.99 22.98
CA LYS A 63 -20.34 -18.24 22.80
C LYS A 63 -21.82 -18.02 23.06
N CYS A 64 -22.67 -18.61 22.22
CA CYS A 64 -24.12 -18.58 22.39
C CYS A 64 -24.62 -19.98 22.68
N ARG A 65 -25.49 -20.14 23.69
CA ARG A 65 -26.11 -21.44 24.02
C ARG A 65 -26.95 -22.03 22.88
N TYR A 66 -27.41 -21.19 21.96
CA TYR A 66 -28.20 -21.60 20.80
C TYR A 66 -27.35 -21.99 19.59
N GLY A 67 -26.02 -21.75 19.63
CA GLY A 67 -25.11 -22.05 18.52
C GLY A 67 -25.61 -21.47 17.19
N ASP A 68 -25.59 -22.28 16.15
CA ASP A 68 -26.02 -21.89 14.80
C ASP A 68 -27.54 -21.77 14.66
N LYS A 69 -28.32 -22.18 15.67
CA LYS A 69 -29.78 -22.01 15.72
C LYS A 69 -30.19 -20.68 16.35
N CYS A 70 -29.24 -19.77 16.62
CA CYS A 70 -29.56 -18.47 17.19
C CYS A 70 -30.22 -17.58 16.12
N ASN A 71 -31.40 -17.05 16.42
CA ASN A 71 -32.09 -16.09 15.55
C ASN A 71 -31.41 -14.70 15.51
N ARG A 72 -30.37 -14.48 16.30
CA ARG A 72 -29.61 -13.22 16.38
C ARG A 72 -28.21 -13.40 15.80
N SER A 73 -27.64 -12.31 15.27
CA SER A 73 -26.36 -12.36 14.56
C SER A 73 -25.18 -12.63 15.49
N HIS A 74 -24.29 -13.53 15.06
CA HIS A 74 -22.99 -13.80 15.70
C HIS A 74 -21.83 -13.09 14.96
N LEU A 75 -22.12 -12.30 13.94
CA LEU A 75 -21.13 -11.53 13.21
C LEU A 75 -20.83 -10.25 14.00
N ILE A 76 -19.81 -10.29 14.86
CA ILE A 76 -19.32 -9.08 15.52
C ILE A 76 -18.50 -8.32 14.46
N ASN A 77 -18.84 -7.04 14.24
CA ASN A 77 -18.08 -6.10 13.41
C ASN A 77 -16.72 -5.77 14.04
N THR A 78 -15.90 -6.78 14.37
CA THR A 78 -14.52 -6.55 14.79
C THR A 78 -13.70 -6.17 13.56
N THR A 79 -13.34 -4.90 13.48
CA THR A 79 -12.42 -4.32 12.48
C THR A 79 -11.05 -5.01 12.44
N ASP A 80 -10.72 -5.80 13.46
CA ASP A 80 -9.34 -6.24 13.69
C ASP A 80 -9.07 -7.72 13.33
N ASN A 81 -10.08 -8.49 12.90
CA ASN A 81 -9.93 -9.93 12.64
C ASN A 81 -10.47 -10.42 11.27
N ALA A 82 -10.50 -9.56 10.25
CA ALA A 82 -10.92 -9.96 8.90
C ALA A 82 -9.97 -10.95 8.16
N ILE A 83 -8.94 -11.52 8.81
CA ILE A 83 -7.95 -12.40 8.15
C ILE A 83 -7.51 -13.54 9.09
N ALA A 84 -8.42 -14.43 9.47
CA ALA A 84 -8.10 -15.86 9.65
C ALA A 84 -9.37 -16.67 9.98
N VAL A 85 -9.77 -17.57 9.06
CA VAL A 85 -10.14 -18.98 9.38
C VAL A 85 -11.44 -19.09 10.23
N THR A 86 -12.62 -19.51 9.77
CA THR A 86 -12.97 -20.58 8.83
C THR A 86 -14.45 -20.49 8.46
N THR A 87 -14.70 -20.50 7.16
CA THR A 87 -15.83 -21.15 6.47
C THR A 87 -16.45 -22.32 7.24
N SER A 88 -17.57 -22.08 7.92
CA SER A 88 -18.56 -23.10 8.32
C SER A 88 -19.93 -22.53 7.94
N THR A 89 -20.39 -22.75 6.72
CA THR A 89 -21.47 -23.72 6.41
C THR A 89 -22.80 -23.37 7.06
N THR A 90 -23.59 -22.52 6.39
CA THR A 90 -25.05 -22.66 6.42
C THR A 90 -25.46 -23.31 5.10
N THR A 91 -25.84 -24.56 5.23
CA THR A 91 -26.54 -25.38 4.25
C THR A 91 -27.83 -24.69 3.81
N THR A 92 -27.83 -24.09 2.63
CA THR A 92 -28.97 -24.23 1.73
C THR A 92 -28.75 -25.48 0.89
N THR A 93 -29.60 -26.46 1.17
CA THR A 93 -29.71 -27.74 0.49
C THR A 93 -30.10 -27.52 -0.96
N THR A 94 -29.14 -27.45 -1.86
CA THR A 94 -29.29 -27.79 -3.29
C THR A 94 -27.98 -28.36 -3.84
N ASN A 95 -27.88 -29.68 -3.71
CA ASN A 95 -27.10 -30.65 -4.50
C ASN A 95 -25.94 -30.16 -5.40
N ASN A 96 -24.73 -30.49 -4.94
CA ASN A 96 -23.64 -31.13 -5.71
C ASN A 96 -23.32 -30.61 -7.12
N GLY A 97 -22.73 -29.43 -7.16
CA GLY A 97 -21.80 -29.02 -8.21
C GLY A 97 -20.93 -27.92 -7.64
N GLY A 98 -19.63 -28.16 -7.44
CA GLY A 98 -18.69 -27.16 -6.92
C GLY A 98 -18.55 -26.00 -7.90
N VAL A 99 -19.50 -25.05 -7.86
CA VAL A 99 -19.44 -23.85 -8.67
C VAL A 99 -18.37 -22.97 -8.04
N GLU A 100 -17.15 -23.04 -8.57
CA GLU A 100 -16.11 -22.06 -8.29
C GLU A 100 -16.73 -20.66 -8.44
N LYS A 101 -16.79 -19.90 -7.33
CA LYS A 101 -17.21 -18.51 -7.37
C LYS A 101 -16.21 -17.78 -8.27
N LYS A 102 -16.63 -17.51 -9.50
CA LYS A 102 -15.81 -16.78 -10.49
C LYS A 102 -15.54 -15.41 -9.90
N ASN A 103 -14.30 -15.21 -9.42
CA ASN A 103 -13.86 -13.90 -8.97
C ASN A 103 -14.02 -12.89 -10.12
N ASN A 104 -14.88 -11.91 -9.88
CA ASN A 104 -15.14 -10.77 -10.76
C ASN A 104 -13.83 -10.02 -11.08
N MET A 105 -13.75 -9.38 -12.24
CA MET A 105 -12.54 -8.67 -12.67
C MET A 105 -12.15 -7.55 -11.72
N VAL A 106 -13.11 -6.78 -11.20
CA VAL A 106 -12.89 -5.70 -10.21
C VAL A 106 -12.21 -6.24 -8.95
N GLN A 107 -12.69 -7.35 -8.41
CA GLN A 107 -12.07 -7.98 -7.23
C GLN A 107 -10.67 -8.52 -7.53
N LYS A 108 -10.48 -9.11 -8.72
CA LYS A 108 -9.14 -9.50 -9.18
C LYS A 108 -8.21 -8.29 -9.22
N LEU A 109 -8.65 -7.15 -9.75
CA LEU A 109 -7.85 -5.93 -9.83
C LEU A 109 -7.49 -5.39 -8.45
N ILE A 110 -8.44 -5.31 -7.52
CA ILE A 110 -8.18 -4.88 -6.14
C ILE A 110 -7.20 -5.85 -5.47
N SER A 111 -7.37 -7.16 -5.67
CA SER A 111 -6.51 -8.18 -5.08
C SER A 111 -5.05 -8.07 -5.56
N LEU A 112 -4.81 -7.61 -6.79
CA LEU A 112 -3.45 -7.38 -7.31
C LEU A 112 -2.66 -6.37 -6.48
N PHE A 113 -3.32 -5.44 -5.79
CA PHE A 113 -2.67 -4.37 -5.02
C PHE A 113 -2.88 -4.49 -3.50
N THR A 114 -3.84 -5.30 -3.07
CA THR A 114 -4.13 -5.55 -1.65
C THR A 114 -3.18 -6.60 -1.06
N PHE A 115 -2.81 -7.62 -1.83
CA PHE A 115 -1.93 -8.68 -1.35
C PHE A 115 -0.48 -8.21 -1.25
N ASN A 116 -0.05 -7.91 -0.02
CA ASN A 116 1.35 -7.71 0.37
C ASN A 116 2.10 -9.01 0.65
N GLN A 117 1.40 -10.13 0.71
CA GLN A 117 2.01 -11.43 0.88
C GLN A 117 2.01 -12.12 -0.47
N TYR A 118 3.20 -12.28 -1.04
CA TYR A 118 3.48 -13.49 -1.80
C TYR A 118 3.16 -14.66 -0.85
N ARG A 119 1.92 -15.16 -0.86
CA ARG A 119 1.69 -16.55 -0.52
C ARG A 119 2.38 -17.30 -1.63
N ILE A 120 3.64 -17.67 -1.36
CA ILE A 120 4.33 -18.59 -2.23
C ILE A 120 3.52 -19.88 -2.08
N ASP A 121 2.82 -20.28 -3.15
CA ASP A 121 2.06 -21.52 -3.13
C ASP A 121 3.03 -22.64 -2.75
N ASP A 122 2.81 -23.30 -1.61
CA ASP A 122 3.71 -24.34 -1.07
C ASP A 122 4.01 -25.44 -2.10
N LYS A 123 3.11 -25.62 -3.09
CA LYS A 123 3.28 -26.57 -4.19
C LYS A 123 4.27 -26.11 -5.26
N LEU A 124 4.33 -24.81 -5.57
CA LEU A 124 5.32 -24.25 -6.51
C LEU A 124 6.70 -24.06 -5.84
N VAL A 125 6.68 -23.83 -4.52
CA VAL A 125 7.88 -23.72 -3.67
C VAL A 125 8.67 -25.02 -3.65
N GLN A 126 8.03 -26.19 -3.69
CA GLN A 126 8.80 -27.43 -3.54
C GLN A 126 9.69 -27.79 -4.74
N GLN A 127 9.49 -27.19 -5.91
CA GLN A 127 10.19 -27.62 -7.14
C GLN A 127 11.41 -26.78 -7.54
N THR A 128 11.67 -25.60 -6.94
CA THR A 128 12.67 -24.66 -7.49
C THR A 128 13.61 -23.98 -6.51
N PHE A 129 13.45 -24.13 -5.19
CA PHE A 129 14.37 -23.48 -4.26
C PHE A 129 15.74 -24.14 -4.29
N GLU A 130 16.79 -23.32 -4.44
CA GLU A 130 18.15 -23.74 -4.14
C GLU A 130 18.21 -24.28 -2.69
N PRO A 131 19.11 -25.23 -2.40
CA PRO A 131 19.14 -25.94 -1.13
C PRO A 131 19.40 -25.02 0.08
N ILE A 132 19.82 -23.77 -0.11
CA ILE A 132 20.11 -22.81 0.97
C ILE A 132 18.83 -22.14 1.46
N GLU A 133 17.94 -21.72 0.57
CA GLU A 133 16.69 -21.04 0.92
C GLU A 133 15.74 -21.96 1.66
N LYS A 134 15.64 -23.22 1.22
CA LYS A 134 14.87 -24.24 1.94
C LYS A 134 15.35 -24.35 3.38
N LYS A 135 16.68 -24.42 3.58
CA LYS A 135 17.28 -24.41 4.92
C LYS A 135 17.02 -23.10 5.68
N MET A 136 17.00 -21.94 5.01
CA MET A 136 16.66 -20.67 5.67
C MET A 136 15.23 -20.67 6.21
N VAL A 137 14.28 -21.21 5.43
CA VAL A 137 12.86 -21.33 5.84
C VAL A 137 12.70 -22.36 6.95
N GLU A 138 13.30 -23.55 6.80
CA GLU A 138 13.26 -24.62 7.82
C GLU A 138 13.83 -24.15 9.16
N ASN A 139 14.85 -23.28 9.14
CA ASN A 139 15.45 -22.70 10.34
C ASN A 139 14.80 -21.39 10.79
N ASN A 140 13.63 -21.04 10.22
CA ASN A 140 12.87 -19.82 10.52
C ASN A 140 13.74 -18.55 10.51
N ILE A 141 14.66 -18.45 9.55
CA ILE A 141 15.54 -17.30 9.41
C ILE A 141 14.74 -16.18 8.76
N MET A 142 14.54 -15.12 9.51
CA MET A 142 13.79 -13.95 9.09
C MET A 142 14.68 -12.72 8.99
N MET A 143 14.34 -11.80 8.09
CA MET A 143 15.02 -10.51 8.00
C MET A 143 14.32 -9.51 8.90
N ILE A 144 15.05 -8.84 9.80
CA ILE A 144 14.49 -7.67 10.48
C ILE A 144 14.47 -6.51 9.50
N SER A 145 13.27 -6.01 9.19
CA SER A 145 13.06 -4.92 8.23
C SER A 145 13.85 -3.66 8.55
N ARG A 146 14.01 -3.32 9.84
CA ARG A 146 14.74 -2.12 10.30
C ARG A 146 16.25 -2.22 10.15
N SER A 147 16.85 -3.34 10.57
CA SER A 147 18.31 -3.51 10.57
C SER A 147 18.84 -4.16 9.30
N ARG A 148 17.95 -4.73 8.48
CA ARG A 148 18.26 -5.57 7.32
C ARG A 148 19.22 -6.71 7.68
N ARG A 149 19.18 -7.17 8.94
CA ARG A 149 19.96 -8.31 9.43
C ARG A 149 19.09 -9.55 9.44
N LEU A 150 19.68 -10.67 9.05
CA LEU A 150 19.09 -11.99 9.26
C LEU A 150 19.15 -12.35 10.74
N ILE A 151 18.01 -12.73 11.29
CA ILE A 151 17.85 -13.24 12.64
C ILE A 151 17.22 -14.62 12.56
N VAL A 152 17.74 -15.55 13.35
CA VAL A 152 17.13 -16.86 13.55
C VAL A 152 15.94 -16.65 14.47
N GLY A 153 14.72 -16.94 13.99
CA GLY A 153 13.52 -16.83 14.78
C GLY A 153 13.64 -17.67 16.05
N ASN A 154 13.24 -17.11 17.19
CA ASN A 154 13.34 -17.76 18.49
C ASN A 154 12.21 -18.80 18.67
N ASN A 155 12.14 -19.79 17.78
CA ASN A 155 11.29 -20.96 17.99
C ASN A 155 12.09 -21.91 18.87
N GLY A 156 11.56 -22.26 20.05
CA GLY A 156 12.26 -22.90 21.18
C GLY A 156 12.99 -24.24 20.93
N ASN A 157 13.08 -24.70 19.69
CA ASN A 157 14.00 -25.74 19.28
C ASN A 157 15.32 -25.09 18.86
N ASN A 158 16.22 -24.90 19.83
CA ASN A 158 17.58 -24.38 19.65
C ASN A 158 18.46 -25.37 18.86
N ASN A 159 18.13 -25.61 17.60
CA ASN A 159 19.04 -26.27 16.69
C ASN A 159 20.21 -25.32 16.47
N ASN A 160 21.38 -25.69 16.99
CA ASN A 160 22.62 -24.96 16.80
C ASN A 160 22.99 -24.98 15.31
N ILE A 161 22.52 -23.99 14.55
CA ILE A 161 22.92 -23.81 13.16
C ILE A 161 24.44 -23.59 13.13
N PRO A 162 25.20 -24.43 12.39
CA PRO A 162 26.64 -24.25 12.27
C PRO A 162 26.97 -22.83 11.79
N LYS A 163 27.98 -22.19 12.41
CA LYS A 163 28.38 -20.82 12.06
C LYS A 163 28.77 -20.67 10.58
N SER A 164 29.32 -21.72 9.98
CA SER A 164 29.62 -21.79 8.54
C SER A 164 28.34 -21.67 7.70
N LEU A 165 27.34 -22.49 7.97
CA LEU A 165 26.05 -22.46 7.27
C LEU A 165 25.35 -21.10 7.40
N LEU A 166 25.41 -20.48 8.60
CA LEU A 166 24.85 -19.14 8.80
C LEU A 166 25.59 -18.07 7.97
N LYS A 167 26.90 -18.21 7.78
CA LYS A 167 27.71 -17.33 6.92
C LYS A 167 27.31 -17.49 5.45
N ASP A 168 27.08 -18.73 5.00
CA ASP A 168 26.65 -19.03 3.64
C ASP A 168 25.24 -18.50 3.36
N MET A 169 24.30 -18.69 4.29
CA MET A 169 22.95 -18.12 4.21
C MET A 169 22.98 -16.59 4.14
N LYS A 170 23.85 -15.93 4.93
CA LYS A 170 24.04 -14.48 4.85
C LYS A 170 24.60 -14.02 3.51
N ARG A 171 25.61 -14.73 2.98
CA ARG A 171 26.19 -14.43 1.67
C ARG A 171 25.14 -14.62 0.58
N HIS A 172 24.41 -15.72 0.60
CA HIS A 172 23.34 -16.03 -0.35
C HIS A 172 22.25 -14.98 -0.34
N HIS A 173 21.77 -14.63 0.85
CA HIS A 173 20.78 -13.58 1.02
C HIS A 173 21.25 -12.23 0.47
N TYR A 174 22.50 -11.84 0.75
CA TYR A 174 23.07 -10.63 0.20
C TYR A 174 23.12 -10.68 -1.33
N THR A 175 23.56 -11.79 -1.92
CA THR A 175 23.60 -11.99 -3.37
C THR A 175 22.20 -11.93 -4.01
N ILE A 176 21.20 -12.59 -3.44
CA ILE A 176 19.82 -12.52 -3.94
C ILE A 176 19.31 -11.08 -3.83
N ARG A 177 19.55 -10.43 -2.69
CA ARG A 177 19.13 -9.05 -2.48
C ARG A 177 19.78 -8.10 -3.48
N THR A 178 21.07 -8.19 -3.74
CA THR A 178 21.75 -7.35 -4.74
C THR A 178 21.28 -7.66 -6.16
N LYS A 179 21.00 -8.93 -6.49
CA LYS A 179 20.34 -9.30 -7.76
C LYS A 179 18.94 -8.69 -7.89
N ILE A 180 18.13 -8.72 -6.84
CA ILE A 180 16.80 -8.11 -6.82
C ILE A 180 16.93 -6.58 -6.92
N GLU A 181 17.78 -5.95 -6.11
CA GLU A 181 17.98 -4.49 -6.12
C GLU A 181 18.50 -4.02 -7.48
N SER A 182 19.43 -4.75 -8.12
CA SER A 182 19.92 -4.43 -9.46
C SER A 182 18.87 -4.67 -10.56
N ALA A 183 18.07 -5.73 -10.46
CA ALA A 183 16.94 -5.96 -11.37
C ALA A 183 15.86 -4.86 -11.20
N LEU A 184 15.64 -4.40 -9.97
CA LEU A 184 14.73 -3.29 -9.66
C LEU A 184 15.34 -1.91 -9.97
N ALA A 185 16.66 -1.78 -10.07
CA ALA A 185 17.25 -0.52 -10.53
C ALA A 185 16.94 -0.28 -12.01
N LYS A 186 16.82 -1.35 -12.80
CA LYS A 186 16.45 -1.27 -14.22
C LYS A 186 14.95 -0.96 -14.37
N PRO A 187 14.58 0.00 -15.25
CA PRO A 187 13.18 0.24 -15.55
C PRO A 187 12.57 -1.01 -16.23
N PRO A 188 11.27 -1.27 -16.04
CA PRO A 188 10.58 -2.33 -16.77
C PRO A 188 10.70 -2.14 -18.28
N ILE A 189 10.92 -3.23 -19.03
CA ILE A 189 11.01 -3.24 -20.50
C ILE A 189 9.78 -2.56 -21.14
N LEU A 190 8.62 -2.68 -20.50
CA LEU A 190 7.39 -2.04 -20.97
C LEU A 190 7.50 -0.51 -21.05
N TYR A 191 8.38 0.14 -20.29
CA TYR A 191 8.59 1.59 -20.34
C TYR A 191 9.22 2.06 -21.65
N GLU A 192 9.94 1.18 -22.34
CA GLU A 192 10.56 1.48 -23.64
C GLU A 192 9.52 1.47 -24.78
N ARG A 193 8.35 0.87 -24.56
CA ARG A 193 7.27 0.91 -25.55
C ARG A 193 6.66 2.29 -25.60
N VAL A 194 6.97 3.00 -26.67
CA VAL A 194 6.48 4.35 -26.90
C VAL A 194 5.04 4.31 -27.41
N ILE A 195 4.16 5.09 -26.78
CA ILE A 195 2.76 5.27 -27.19
C ILE A 195 2.71 6.46 -28.17
N LEU A 196 3.51 6.41 -29.24
CA LEU A 196 3.64 7.54 -30.18
C LEU A 196 2.34 7.72 -30.97
N ASN A 197 1.96 8.98 -31.17
CA ASN A 197 0.90 9.47 -32.06
C ASN A 197 -0.54 9.04 -31.76
N ARG A 198 -0.77 8.18 -30.76
CA ARG A 198 -2.12 7.70 -30.41
C ARG A 198 -2.54 7.99 -28.99
N ARG A 199 -1.71 8.65 -28.18
CA ARG A 199 -2.07 8.99 -26.79
C ARG A 199 -3.32 9.85 -26.73
N GLN A 200 -3.42 10.86 -27.59
CA GLN A 200 -4.59 11.74 -27.69
C GLN A 200 -5.88 10.99 -28.07
N THR A 201 -5.77 9.82 -28.72
CA THR A 201 -6.94 9.02 -29.10
C THR A 201 -7.51 8.21 -27.93
N ILE A 202 -6.74 8.00 -26.86
CA ILE A 202 -7.16 7.18 -25.72
C ILE A 202 -8.28 7.90 -24.94
N ASN A 203 -9.36 7.18 -24.63
CA ASN A 203 -10.45 7.74 -23.84
C ASN A 203 -10.12 7.70 -22.32
N PHE A 204 -9.37 8.70 -21.86
CA PHE A 204 -8.99 8.83 -20.44
C PHE A 204 -10.18 9.04 -19.50
N SER A 205 -11.29 9.61 -19.99
CA SER A 205 -12.52 9.77 -19.20
C SER A 205 -13.06 8.42 -18.74
N ARG A 206 -13.10 7.42 -19.63
CA ARG A 206 -13.52 6.04 -19.29
C ARG A 206 -12.47 5.25 -18.52
N MET A 207 -11.19 5.61 -18.63
CA MET A 207 -10.13 4.98 -17.86
C MET A 207 -10.07 5.49 -16.41
N ARG A 208 -10.56 6.70 -16.12
CA ARG A 208 -10.50 7.35 -14.81
C ARG A 208 -11.07 6.51 -13.65
N PRO A 209 -12.25 5.86 -13.74
CA PRO A 209 -12.76 5.00 -12.67
C PRO A 209 -11.80 3.85 -12.33
N LEU A 210 -11.12 3.30 -13.35
CA LEU A 210 -10.14 2.24 -13.16
C LEU A 210 -8.92 2.76 -12.39
N VAL A 211 -8.47 3.99 -12.65
CA VAL A 211 -7.35 4.59 -11.92
C VAL A 211 -7.69 4.76 -10.43
N TYR A 212 -8.90 5.25 -10.10
CA TYR A 212 -9.33 5.37 -8.70
C TYR A 212 -9.38 4.01 -8.00
N LEU A 213 -9.93 3.00 -8.68
CA LEU A 213 -9.98 1.62 -8.17
C LEU A 213 -8.59 1.07 -7.85
N LEU A 214 -7.60 1.35 -8.71
CA LEU A 214 -6.23 0.88 -8.52
C LEU A 214 -5.49 1.63 -7.41
N LEU A 215 -5.80 2.92 -7.20
CA LEU A 215 -5.20 3.74 -6.15
C LEU A 215 -5.77 3.45 -4.76
N LYS A 216 -7.04 3.06 -4.65
CA LYS A 216 -7.72 2.72 -3.39
C LYS A 216 -6.89 1.81 -2.46
N PRO A 217 -6.47 0.59 -2.88
CA PRO A 217 -5.69 -0.30 -2.01
C PRO A 217 -4.24 0.17 -1.78
N LEU A 218 -3.74 1.07 -2.63
CA LEU A 218 -2.38 1.61 -2.51
C LEU A 218 -2.27 2.69 -1.44
N LEU A 219 -3.27 3.57 -1.40
CA LEU A 219 -3.33 4.71 -0.47
C LEU A 219 -4.18 4.41 0.77
N LYS A 220 -4.93 3.30 0.77
CA LYS A 220 -5.91 2.94 1.82
C LYS A 220 -6.99 4.01 2.01
N LEU A 221 -7.40 4.66 0.92
CA LEU A 221 -8.45 5.66 0.88
C LEU A 221 -9.67 5.09 0.16
N ASP A 222 -10.88 5.46 0.56
CA ASP A 222 -12.08 5.03 -0.17
C ASP A 222 -12.25 5.83 -1.47
N VAL A 223 -13.04 5.30 -2.40
CA VAL A 223 -13.33 5.93 -3.70
C VAL A 223 -13.98 7.31 -3.53
N ALA A 224 -14.74 7.47 -2.45
CA ALA A 224 -15.41 8.72 -2.10
C ALA A 224 -14.47 9.81 -1.58
N ASP A 225 -13.24 9.46 -1.20
CA ASP A 225 -12.29 10.39 -0.60
C ASP A 225 -11.79 11.43 -1.64
N GLU A 226 -11.89 12.71 -1.30
CA GLU A 226 -11.43 13.80 -2.15
C GLU A 226 -9.93 13.73 -2.44
N TRP A 227 -9.13 13.23 -1.50
CA TRP A 227 -7.69 13.03 -1.69
C TRP A 227 -7.40 12.00 -2.77
N LEU A 228 -8.12 10.87 -2.75
CA LEU A 228 -7.98 9.84 -3.77
C LEU A 228 -8.35 10.40 -5.15
N GLN A 229 -9.43 11.17 -5.22
CA GLN A 229 -9.88 11.80 -6.46
C GLN A 229 -8.85 12.80 -7.00
N SER A 230 -8.30 13.65 -6.13
CA SER A 230 -7.28 14.63 -6.48
C SER A 230 -5.99 13.98 -7.00
N ILE A 231 -5.51 12.95 -6.30
CA ILE A 231 -4.34 12.16 -6.71
C ILE A 231 -4.62 11.44 -8.03
N GLY A 232 -5.79 10.81 -8.18
CA GLY A 232 -6.18 10.11 -9.39
C GLY A 232 -6.34 11.04 -10.60
N ASN A 233 -6.85 12.26 -10.40
CA ASN A 233 -6.95 13.26 -11.45
C ASN A 233 -5.59 13.80 -11.87
N SER A 234 -4.72 14.08 -10.90
CA SER A 234 -3.32 14.46 -11.16
C SER A 234 -2.60 13.37 -11.96
N LEU A 235 -2.79 12.10 -11.59
CA LEU A 235 -2.23 10.95 -12.31
C LEU A 235 -2.79 10.84 -13.73
N ILE A 236 -4.09 11.01 -13.92
CA ILE A 236 -4.70 11.02 -15.26
C ILE A 236 -4.14 12.15 -16.12
N ALA A 237 -4.00 13.35 -15.57
CA ALA A 237 -3.41 14.49 -16.29
C ALA A 237 -1.97 14.21 -16.72
N MET A 238 -1.15 13.64 -15.83
CA MET A 238 0.21 13.20 -16.16
C MET A 238 0.23 12.13 -17.27
N LEU A 239 -0.73 11.21 -17.29
CA LEU A 239 -0.84 10.19 -18.33
C LEU A 239 -1.30 10.77 -19.68
N GLN A 240 -2.06 11.86 -19.66
CA GLN A 240 -2.52 12.58 -20.85
C GLN A 240 -1.41 13.41 -21.50
N THR A 241 -0.54 14.03 -20.71
CA THR A 241 0.55 14.87 -21.19
C THR A 241 1.65 14.05 -21.88
N ASP A 242 1.99 14.40 -23.12
CA ASP A 242 3.01 13.70 -23.94
C ASP A 242 4.43 13.75 -23.33
N LEU A 243 4.69 14.72 -22.46
CA LEU A 243 5.98 14.94 -21.83
C LEU A 243 6.35 13.89 -20.78
N PHE A 244 5.37 13.18 -20.20
CA PHE A 244 5.65 12.30 -19.06
C PHE A 244 6.06 10.89 -19.49
N LYS A 245 7.34 10.60 -19.22
CA LYS A 245 7.91 9.25 -19.23
C LYS A 245 7.34 8.43 -18.04
N PRO A 246 7.14 7.11 -18.18
CA PRO A 246 6.62 6.26 -17.09
C PRO A 246 7.44 6.37 -15.80
N ILE A 247 8.77 6.51 -15.94
CA ILE A 247 9.68 6.65 -14.80
C ILE A 247 9.39 7.91 -13.97
N SER A 248 8.95 9.01 -14.61
CA SER A 248 8.58 10.24 -13.93
C SER A 248 7.29 10.05 -13.12
N ILE A 249 6.34 9.28 -13.66
CA ILE A 249 5.10 8.91 -12.98
C ILE A 249 5.40 8.03 -11.76
N GLU A 250 6.28 7.04 -11.91
CA GLU A 250 6.73 6.19 -10.80
C GLU A 250 7.35 7.01 -9.67
N ARG A 251 8.29 7.91 -9.99
CA ARG A 251 8.90 8.81 -9.01
C ARG A 251 7.87 9.71 -8.32
N ARG A 252 6.88 10.21 -9.06
CA ARG A 252 5.80 11.04 -8.50
C ARG A 252 4.94 10.27 -7.50
N LEU A 253 4.55 9.05 -7.84
CA LEU A 253 3.79 8.16 -6.95
C LEU A 253 4.58 7.84 -5.67
N ILE A 254 5.90 7.66 -5.77
CA ILE A 254 6.78 7.45 -4.61
C ILE A 254 6.79 8.68 -3.69
N ARG A 255 6.83 9.90 -4.26
CA ARG A 255 6.73 11.15 -3.48
C ARG A 255 5.40 11.29 -2.77
N TRP A 256 4.32 10.75 -3.33
CA TRP A 256 3.00 10.66 -2.66
C TRP A 256 2.94 9.57 -1.58
N GLY A 257 4.06 8.91 -1.26
CA GLY A 257 4.14 7.90 -0.19
C GLY A 257 3.87 6.47 -0.64
N ILE A 258 3.70 6.20 -1.94
CA ILE A 258 3.51 4.84 -2.44
C ILE A 258 4.86 4.11 -2.46
N ILE A 259 4.92 2.91 -1.87
CA ILE A 259 6.11 2.06 -1.85
C ILE A 259 6.60 1.80 -3.29
N HIS A 260 7.92 1.91 -3.53
CA HIS A 260 8.57 1.73 -4.84
C HIS A 260 8.01 0.57 -5.67
N MET A 261 7.92 -0.63 -5.08
CA MET A 261 7.41 -1.84 -5.78
C MET A 261 5.95 -1.69 -6.23
N ARG A 262 5.13 -1.08 -5.39
CA ARG A 262 3.70 -0.85 -5.67
C ARG A 262 3.51 0.24 -6.71
N ALA A 263 4.27 1.33 -6.62
CA ALA A 263 4.28 2.41 -7.60
C ALA A 263 4.66 1.89 -8.98
N ARG A 264 5.75 1.13 -9.09
CA ARG A 264 6.16 0.49 -10.34
C ARG A 264 5.11 -0.45 -10.89
N LYS A 265 4.55 -1.33 -10.06
CA LYS A 265 3.48 -2.26 -10.47
C LYS A 265 2.28 -1.51 -11.04
N LEU A 266 1.87 -0.42 -10.38
CA LEU A 266 0.79 0.45 -10.85
C LEU A 266 1.12 1.06 -12.21
N VAL A 267 2.30 1.66 -12.36
CA VAL A 267 2.71 2.34 -13.61
C VAL A 267 2.80 1.34 -14.75
N VAL A 268 3.43 0.17 -14.55
CA VAL A 268 3.49 -0.90 -15.56
C VAL A 268 2.08 -1.32 -15.99
N PHE A 269 1.19 -1.49 -15.03
CA PHE A 269 -0.18 -1.88 -15.31
C PHE A 269 -0.95 -0.82 -16.10
N LEU A 270 -0.87 0.44 -15.68
CA LEU A 270 -1.49 1.57 -16.38
C LEU A 270 -0.91 1.76 -17.78
N TRP A 271 0.41 1.64 -17.92
CA TRP A 271 1.08 1.75 -19.22
C TRP A 271 0.63 0.65 -20.18
N ASN A 272 0.49 -0.58 -19.68
CA ASN A 272 -0.06 -1.69 -20.47
C ASN A 272 -1.50 -1.42 -20.92
N ILE A 273 -2.35 -0.90 -20.04
CA ILE A 273 -3.73 -0.51 -20.37
C ILE A 273 -3.74 0.56 -21.45
N MET A 274 -2.85 1.56 -21.37
CA MET A 274 -2.74 2.61 -22.39
C MET A 274 -2.28 2.05 -23.74
N ILE A 275 -1.30 1.16 -23.76
CA ILE A 275 -0.87 0.46 -24.98
C ILE A 275 -2.03 -0.34 -25.59
N GLN A 276 -2.77 -1.10 -24.79
CA GLN A 276 -3.94 -1.83 -25.28
C GLN A 276 -5.04 -0.89 -25.80
N SER A 277 -5.24 0.23 -25.12
CA SER A 277 -6.24 1.24 -25.52
C SER A 277 -5.85 1.90 -26.84
N SER A 278 -4.57 2.21 -27.06
CA SER A 278 -4.10 2.84 -28.31
C SER A 278 -4.18 1.90 -29.53
N GLN A 279 -4.10 0.59 -29.29
CA GLN A 279 -4.25 -0.46 -30.30
C GLN A 279 -5.72 -0.82 -30.57
N SER A 280 -6.62 -0.59 -29.63
CA SER A 280 -8.04 -0.89 -29.73
C SER A 280 -8.77 0.04 -30.70
N LYS A 281 -9.70 -0.50 -31.50
CA LYS A 281 -10.60 0.29 -32.37
C LYS A 281 -11.46 1.27 -31.57
N THR A 282 -11.91 0.86 -30.39
CA THR A 282 -12.75 1.69 -29.50
C THR A 282 -11.94 2.70 -28.68
N ARG A 283 -10.61 2.68 -28.81
CA ARG A 283 -9.67 3.48 -28.01
C ARG A 283 -9.74 3.23 -26.50
N ILE A 284 -10.28 2.08 -26.11
CA ILE A 284 -10.49 1.67 -24.73
C ILE A 284 -9.98 0.23 -24.59
N SER A 285 -9.25 -0.04 -23.51
CA SER A 285 -8.79 -1.39 -23.17
C SER A 285 -9.99 -2.31 -22.90
N SER A 286 -9.89 -3.57 -23.33
CA SER A 286 -10.87 -4.62 -23.05
C SER A 286 -11.10 -4.82 -21.54
N LEU A 287 -10.11 -4.50 -20.71
CA LEU A 287 -10.21 -4.54 -19.26
C LEU A 287 -11.23 -3.54 -18.72
N VAL A 288 -11.18 -2.29 -19.20
CA VAL A 288 -12.13 -1.24 -18.82
C VAL A 288 -13.54 -1.64 -19.23
N LEU A 289 -13.70 -2.10 -20.48
CA LEU A 289 -14.98 -2.59 -21.01
C LEU A 289 -15.56 -3.75 -20.19
N LYS A 290 -14.69 -4.63 -19.67
CA LYS A 290 -15.10 -5.75 -18.83
C LYS A 290 -15.62 -5.27 -17.47
N CYS A 291 -14.90 -4.36 -16.80
CA CYS A 291 -15.35 -3.78 -15.52
C CYS A 291 -16.69 -3.05 -15.68
N GLU A 292 -16.86 -2.28 -16.75
CA GLU A 292 -18.12 -1.59 -17.05
C GLU A 292 -19.26 -2.58 -17.38
N ARG A 293 -18.96 -3.73 -17.99
CA ARG A 293 -19.95 -4.78 -18.23
C ARG A 293 -20.40 -5.42 -16.93
N GLU A 294 -19.47 -5.72 -16.03
CA GLU A 294 -19.79 -6.29 -14.71
C GLU A 294 -20.66 -5.34 -13.88
N VAL A 295 -20.38 -4.03 -13.90
CA VAL A 295 -21.27 -3.03 -13.27
C VAL A 295 -22.64 -2.97 -13.92
N ARG A 296 -22.72 -2.99 -15.26
CA ARG A 296 -24.02 -3.00 -15.98
C ARG A 296 -24.84 -4.26 -15.70
N ASN A 297 -24.18 -5.38 -15.43
CA ASN A 297 -24.82 -6.63 -15.05
C ASN A 297 -25.28 -6.65 -13.57
N GLY A 298 -25.07 -5.56 -12.82
CA GLY A 298 -25.46 -5.48 -11.41
C GLY A 298 -24.60 -6.33 -10.48
N ASP A 299 -23.36 -6.65 -10.85
CA ASP A 299 -22.48 -7.42 -9.97
C ASP A 299 -22.13 -6.61 -8.73
N VAL A 300 -22.57 -7.10 -7.57
CA VAL A 300 -22.34 -6.50 -6.25
C VAL A 300 -20.84 -6.34 -5.97
N GLN A 301 -20.01 -7.24 -6.50
CA GLN A 301 -18.56 -7.20 -6.33
C GLN A 301 -17.88 -6.07 -7.13
N SER A 302 -18.60 -5.45 -8.07
CA SER A 302 -18.15 -4.29 -8.84
C SER A 302 -18.63 -2.94 -8.27
N ILE A 303 -19.20 -2.91 -7.05
CA ILE A 303 -19.74 -1.69 -6.45
C ILE A 303 -18.71 -0.56 -6.34
N ASP A 304 -17.44 -0.88 -6.05
CA ASP A 304 -16.37 0.12 -5.98
C ASP A 304 -16.11 0.79 -7.33
N TYR A 305 -16.17 0.01 -8.42
CA TYR A 305 -16.04 0.56 -9.77
C TYR A 305 -17.27 1.39 -10.16
N ALA A 306 -18.47 0.98 -9.75
CA ALA A 306 -19.69 1.75 -9.95
C ALA A 306 -19.66 3.10 -9.21
N ARG A 307 -19.17 3.11 -7.96
CA ARG A 307 -18.93 4.35 -7.20
C ARG A 307 -17.93 5.25 -7.94
N ALA A 308 -16.81 4.69 -8.39
CA ALA A 308 -15.78 5.44 -9.12
C ALA A 308 -16.34 6.07 -10.41
N LEU A 309 -17.20 5.34 -11.14
CA LEU A 309 -17.93 5.85 -12.30
C LEU A 309 -18.82 7.04 -11.94
N ASN A 310 -19.53 6.99 -10.81
CA ASN A 310 -20.42 8.06 -10.39
C ASN A 310 -19.64 9.37 -10.13
N TYR A 311 -18.49 9.29 -9.45
CA TYR A 311 -17.63 10.45 -9.21
C TYR A 311 -17.06 11.05 -10.49
N CYS A 312 -16.74 10.22 -11.48
CA CYS A 312 -16.25 10.70 -12.77
C CYS A 312 -17.28 11.55 -13.53
N LYS A 313 -18.59 11.33 -13.34
CA LYS A 313 -19.66 12.10 -14.01
C LYS A 313 -19.68 13.57 -13.59
N PHE A 314 -19.25 13.89 -12.36
CA PHE A 314 -19.21 15.27 -11.89
C PHE A 314 -18.10 16.06 -12.59
N TYR A 315 -16.94 15.44 -12.82
CA TYR A 315 -15.81 16.09 -13.48
C TYR A 315 -16.05 16.39 -14.97
N SER A 316 -16.82 15.57 -15.68
CA SER A 316 -17.15 15.85 -17.08
C SER A 316 -17.99 17.13 -17.23
N LYS A 317 -18.82 17.47 -16.24
CA LYS A 317 -19.63 18.69 -16.26
C LYS A 317 -18.77 19.94 -16.09
N PHE A 318 -17.81 19.92 -15.18
CA PHE A 318 -16.89 21.05 -14.97
C PHE A 318 -16.00 21.33 -16.18
N SER A 319 -15.56 20.30 -16.91
CA SER A 319 -14.73 20.50 -18.09
C SER A 319 -15.47 21.16 -19.26
N GLN A 320 -16.80 21.09 -19.31
CA GLN A 320 -17.60 21.71 -20.37
C GLN A 320 -17.95 23.17 -20.10
N GLN A 321 -17.81 23.64 -18.85
CA GLN A 321 -18.17 25.01 -18.46
C GLN A 321 -17.01 25.99 -18.48
N GLN A 322 -15.79 25.57 -18.84
CA GLN A 322 -14.71 26.51 -19.13
C GLN A 322 -15.15 27.33 -20.35
N PRO A 323 -15.50 28.62 -20.19
CA PRO A 323 -15.96 29.42 -21.31
C PRO A 323 -14.80 29.45 -22.29
N THR A 324 -15.01 28.92 -23.49
CA THR A 324 -14.18 29.26 -24.62
C THR A 324 -14.36 30.76 -24.79
N ARG A 325 -13.50 31.55 -24.11
CA ARG A 325 -13.31 32.95 -24.47
C ARG A 325 -12.91 32.87 -25.93
N LYS A 326 -13.89 33.12 -26.81
CA LYS A 326 -13.66 33.43 -28.21
C LYS A 326 -12.74 34.63 -28.14
N ILE A 327 -11.45 34.38 -28.35
CA ILE A 327 -10.50 35.45 -28.62
C ILE A 327 -11.07 36.05 -29.89
N GLN A 328 -11.73 37.21 -29.75
CA GLN A 328 -12.13 37.97 -30.92
C GLN A 328 -10.83 38.21 -31.70
N PRO A 329 -10.81 37.97 -33.02
CA PRO A 329 -9.66 38.35 -33.82
C PRO A 329 -9.43 39.84 -33.56
N ILE A 330 -8.25 40.17 -33.04
CA ILE A 330 -7.78 41.55 -32.99
C ILE A 330 -7.69 41.96 -34.45
N ASN A 331 -8.64 42.79 -34.88
CA ASN A 331 -8.72 43.31 -36.22
C ASN A 331 -7.74 44.49 -36.28
N ASP A 332 -6.45 44.19 -36.36
CA ASP A 332 -5.41 45.19 -36.60
C ASP A 332 -5.47 45.58 -38.08
N ASN A 333 -6.42 46.46 -38.37
CA ASN A 333 -6.49 47.18 -39.63
C ASN A 333 -5.50 48.34 -39.57
N ASN A 334 -4.21 48.04 -39.65
CA ASN A 334 -3.17 49.06 -39.77
C ASN A 334 -2.49 48.94 -41.14
N ASN A 335 -2.94 49.84 -42.00
CA ASN A 335 -2.43 50.10 -43.33
C ASN A 335 -1.04 50.73 -43.19
N ASN A 336 0.03 50.05 -43.58
CA ASN A 336 1.24 50.72 -44.05
C ASN A 336 2.14 49.80 -44.88
N ASN A 337 2.34 50.25 -46.12
CA ASN A 337 3.42 49.87 -47.03
C ASN A 337 4.78 49.89 -46.33
N ASN A 338 5.57 48.83 -46.44
CA ASN A 338 6.87 48.91 -47.12
C ASN A 338 7.58 47.56 -47.26
N ASN A 339 8.38 47.53 -48.32
CA ASN A 339 9.12 46.44 -48.92
C ASN A 339 10.22 45.76 -48.07
N ASN A 340 10.56 44.55 -48.55
CA ASN A 340 11.85 43.85 -48.56
C ASN A 340 12.14 42.76 -47.52
N ASN A 341 12.22 41.53 -48.06
CA ASN A 341 13.22 40.47 -47.85
C ASN A 341 13.98 40.46 -46.52
N SER A 342 13.83 39.37 -45.75
CA SER A 342 14.91 38.44 -45.37
C SER A 342 14.44 37.52 -44.23
N ASP A 343 14.72 36.23 -44.42
CA ASP A 343 14.98 35.19 -43.42
C ASP A 343 13.80 34.63 -42.59
N ASN A 344 13.25 33.56 -43.18
CA ASN A 344 12.53 32.51 -42.47
C ASN A 344 13.46 31.78 -41.49
N ASN A 345 13.29 32.01 -40.19
CA ASN A 345 13.45 31.02 -39.13
C ASN A 345 12.88 31.60 -37.83
N ASN A 346 11.65 31.21 -37.48
CA ASN A 346 11.19 31.04 -36.10
C ASN A 346 9.72 30.60 -36.12
N THR A 347 9.48 29.32 -35.84
CA THR A 347 8.15 28.80 -35.57
C THR A 347 8.27 27.74 -34.49
N ILE A 348 7.29 27.72 -33.59
CA ILE A 348 7.09 26.82 -32.44
C ILE A 348 7.59 27.40 -31.10
N GLU A 349 6.98 28.49 -30.68
CA GLU A 349 6.58 28.72 -29.29
C GLU A 349 5.13 29.19 -29.34
N TRP A 350 4.14 28.31 -29.09
CA TRP A 350 2.78 28.72 -28.64
C TRP A 350 1.88 27.55 -28.22
N ILE A 351 2.44 26.46 -27.71
CA ILE A 351 1.66 25.35 -27.14
C ILE A 351 2.24 25.01 -25.77
N ASN A 352 1.98 25.84 -24.75
CA ASN A 352 2.20 25.44 -23.36
C ASN A 352 1.20 25.98 -22.32
N ASP A 353 0.25 26.85 -22.69
CA ASP A 353 -0.51 27.59 -21.66
C ASP A 353 -1.91 27.06 -21.30
N LYS A 354 -2.37 25.92 -21.81
CA LYS A 354 -3.79 25.54 -21.64
C LYS A 354 -4.10 24.16 -21.07
N VAL A 355 -3.24 23.63 -20.20
CA VAL A 355 -3.66 22.71 -19.11
C VAL A 355 -2.81 22.97 -17.87
N SER A 356 -2.92 24.17 -17.28
CA SER A 356 -2.42 24.34 -15.91
C SER A 356 -3.48 23.77 -14.95
N ILE A 357 -3.20 22.60 -14.39
CA ILE A 357 -3.63 22.36 -13.01
C ILE A 357 -3.00 23.51 -12.22
N PRO A 358 -3.75 24.32 -11.45
CA PRO A 358 -3.16 25.42 -10.73
C PRO A 358 -1.98 24.88 -9.94
N LEU A 359 -0.77 25.34 -10.25
CA LEU A 359 0.45 24.91 -9.55
C LEU A 359 0.27 25.09 -8.03
N SER A 360 -0.55 26.07 -7.64
CA SER A 360 -1.05 26.29 -6.28
C SER A 360 -1.76 25.07 -5.67
N MET A 361 -2.62 24.35 -6.40
CA MET A 361 -3.31 23.16 -5.89
C MET A 361 -2.34 21.99 -5.69
N LEU A 362 -1.35 21.82 -6.58
CA LEU A 362 -0.30 20.82 -6.44
C LEU A 362 0.63 21.13 -5.26
N LEU A 363 0.98 22.40 -5.06
CA LEU A 363 1.78 22.87 -3.92
C LEU A 363 1.01 22.77 -2.59
N GLU A 364 -0.30 23.00 -2.61
CA GLU A 364 -1.15 22.83 -1.42
C GLU A 364 -1.25 21.36 -0.99
N ILE A 365 -1.37 20.44 -1.97
CA ILE A 365 -1.33 18.99 -1.74
C ILE A 365 0.01 18.57 -1.14
N GLU A 366 1.13 19.06 -1.68
CA GLU A 366 2.47 18.78 -1.14
C GLU A 366 2.62 19.27 0.31
N SER A 367 2.19 20.50 0.59
CA SER A 367 2.22 21.10 1.94
C SER A 367 1.41 20.27 2.96
N LYS A 368 0.19 19.84 2.60
CA LYS A 368 -0.67 19.04 3.51
C LYS A 368 -0.13 17.62 3.73
N VAL A 369 0.53 17.01 2.74
CA VAL A 369 1.20 15.72 2.91
C VAL A 369 2.39 15.83 3.87
N GLU A 370 3.18 16.90 3.77
CA GLU A 370 4.27 17.16 4.72
C GLU A 370 3.74 17.37 6.14
N GLN A 371 2.63 18.11 6.31
CA GLN A 371 1.99 18.30 7.61
C GLN A 371 1.50 16.97 8.22
N GLN A 372 0.87 16.08 7.46
CA GLN A 372 0.47 14.76 7.97
C GLN A 372 1.67 13.89 8.36
N GLN A 373 2.76 13.94 7.61
CA GLN A 373 3.99 13.22 7.96
C GLN A 373 4.60 13.74 9.27
N GLN A 374 4.55 15.06 9.51
CA GLN A 374 5.00 15.65 10.77
C GLN A 374 4.13 15.22 11.96
N VAL A 375 2.80 15.20 11.80
CA VAL A 375 1.88 14.73 12.86
C VAL A 375 2.14 13.26 13.22
N GLN A 376 2.35 12.39 12.23
CA GLN A 376 2.68 10.98 12.50
C GLN A 376 4.03 10.78 13.20
N GLN A 377 5.01 11.65 12.92
CA GLN A 377 6.30 11.62 13.61
C GLN A 377 6.17 12.05 15.08
N GLN A 378 5.37 13.08 15.36
CA GLN A 378 5.14 13.57 16.74
C GLN A 378 4.37 12.56 17.61
N SER A 379 3.38 11.86 17.07
CA SER A 379 2.66 10.80 17.79
C SER A 379 3.54 9.61 18.20
N ASN A 380 4.61 9.34 17.45
CA ASN A 380 5.57 8.28 17.78
C ASN A 380 6.60 8.72 18.84
N SER A 381 6.86 10.02 18.98
CA SER A 381 7.77 10.58 19.99
C SER A 381 7.16 10.59 21.39
N ASN A 382 5.85 10.84 21.52
CA ASN A 382 5.18 10.90 22.82
C ASN A 382 4.90 9.52 23.45
N SER A 383 4.95 8.45 22.65
CA SER A 383 4.66 7.08 23.13
C SER A 383 5.85 6.41 23.83
N ASN A 384 7.00 7.08 24.00
CA ASN A 384 8.25 6.46 24.47
C ASN A 384 8.83 7.08 25.75
N SER A 385 8.07 7.90 26.48
CA SER A 385 8.59 8.64 27.64
C SER A 385 8.58 7.87 28.99
N ASN A 386 7.96 6.69 29.07
CA ASN A 386 7.82 5.95 30.35
C ASN A 386 8.75 4.75 30.55
N ASN A 387 9.92 4.72 29.92
CA ASN A 387 10.99 3.81 30.33
C ASN A 387 12.33 4.28 29.79
N ASN A 388 13.24 4.75 30.66
CA ASN A 388 14.66 4.37 30.66
C ASN A 388 15.50 5.28 31.57
N ASN A 389 16.05 4.70 32.65
CA ASN A 389 17.36 5.08 33.18
C ASN A 389 18.37 3.97 32.84
N GLN A 390 18.65 3.73 31.56
CA GLN A 390 19.87 3.00 31.11
C GLN A 390 20.15 3.04 29.59
N LYS A 391 19.73 4.09 28.87
CA LYS A 391 19.88 4.16 27.39
C LYS A 391 20.40 5.48 26.83
N GLN A 392 21.08 6.29 27.62
CA GLN A 392 21.57 7.61 27.14
C GLN A 392 22.84 7.57 26.29
N HIS A 393 23.64 6.49 26.28
CA HIS A 393 24.91 6.50 25.52
C HIS A 393 24.81 6.17 24.02
N ASN A 394 23.70 5.60 23.52
CA ASN A 394 23.57 5.24 22.10
C ASN A 394 22.81 6.26 21.23
N ASN A 395 22.10 7.23 21.82
CA ASN A 395 21.35 8.23 21.05
C ASN A 395 22.20 9.39 20.52
N ASN A 396 23.32 9.71 21.16
CA ASN A 396 24.16 10.84 20.74
C ASN A 396 24.86 10.60 19.39
N ASN A 397 25.15 9.34 19.05
CA ASN A 397 25.78 9.00 17.76
C ASN A 397 24.80 9.12 16.57
N ASP A 398 23.51 8.90 16.78
CA ASP A 398 22.49 9.01 15.72
C ASP A 398 22.15 10.48 15.40
N ILE A 399 22.16 11.34 16.43
CA ILE A 399 21.96 12.79 16.27
C ILE A 399 23.13 13.42 15.49
N HIS A 400 24.36 12.99 15.77
CA HIS A 400 25.54 13.50 15.09
C HIS A 400 25.60 13.06 13.61
N PHE A 401 25.11 11.86 13.29
CA PHE A 401 24.99 11.38 11.91
C PHE A 401 23.93 12.16 11.13
N LYS A 402 22.76 12.42 11.72
CA LYS A 402 21.69 13.22 11.09
C LYS A 402 22.10 14.68 10.84
N ARG A 403 22.81 15.31 11.79
CA ARG A 403 23.38 16.66 11.58
C ARG A 403 24.39 16.70 10.43
N ARG A 404 25.21 15.66 10.27
CA ARG A 404 26.20 15.58 9.18
C ARG A 404 25.52 15.42 7.81
N GLN A 405 24.44 14.63 7.73
CA GLN A 405 23.66 14.45 6.51
C GLN A 405 22.95 15.75 6.07
N MET A 406 22.31 16.46 7.02
CA MET A 406 21.70 17.75 6.72
C MET A 406 22.72 18.79 6.21
N LYS A 407 23.91 18.81 6.81
CA LYS A 407 24.97 19.74 6.40
C LYS A 407 25.50 19.45 4.98
N LEU A 408 25.57 18.17 4.59
CA LEU A 408 25.93 17.79 3.22
C LEU A 408 24.85 18.19 2.21
N GLN A 409 23.57 18.00 2.56
CA GLN A 409 22.45 18.37 1.69
C GLN A 409 22.34 19.90 1.50
N GLN A 410 22.65 20.69 2.53
CA GLN A 410 22.73 22.16 2.41
C GLN A 410 23.88 22.61 1.50
N LEU A 411 25.03 21.94 1.57
CA LEU A 411 26.18 22.25 0.69
C LEU A 411 25.90 21.87 -0.76
N GLU A 412 25.17 20.79 -1.01
CA GLU A 412 24.76 20.37 -2.35
C GLU A 412 23.79 21.38 -2.99
N MET A 413 22.78 21.85 -2.24
CA MET A 413 21.89 22.93 -2.68
C MET A 413 22.65 24.23 -2.98
N LEU A 414 23.61 24.60 -2.13
CA LEU A 414 24.42 25.80 -2.36
C LEU A 414 25.28 25.65 -3.62
N SER A 415 25.82 24.44 -3.89
CA SER A 415 26.57 24.17 -5.11
C SER A 415 25.70 24.27 -6.37
N GLU A 416 24.46 23.78 -6.34
CA GLU A 416 23.51 23.92 -7.46
C GLU A 416 23.10 25.39 -7.69
N LEU A 417 22.89 26.16 -6.62
CA LEU A 417 22.57 27.59 -6.73
C LEU A 417 23.73 28.40 -7.33
N MET A 418 24.97 28.04 -7.03
CA MET A 418 26.15 28.70 -7.62
C MET A 418 26.30 28.35 -9.10
N LYS A 419 26.03 27.10 -9.49
CA LYS A 419 26.05 26.67 -10.91
C LYS A 419 24.98 27.31 -11.79
N ASN A 420 23.89 27.80 -11.21
CA ASN A 420 22.82 28.48 -11.93
C ASN A 420 23.02 30.01 -12.03
N LYS A 421 24.07 30.55 -11.40
CA LYS A 421 24.42 31.98 -11.46
C LYS A 421 25.55 32.29 -12.45
N GLU A 422 26.26 31.27 -12.91
CA GLU A 422 27.15 31.30 -14.08
C GLU A 422 26.34 30.94 -15.32
#